data_AF-Q4BYY0-F1
#
_entry.id   AF-Q4BYY0-F1
#
_cell.length_a   1.000
_cell.length_b   1.000
_cell.length_c   1.000
_cell.angle_alpha   90.00
_cell.angle_beta   90.00
_cell.angle_gamma   90.00
#
_symmetry.space_group_name_H-M   'P 1'
#
loop_
_entity.id
_entity.type
_entity.pdbx_description
1 polymer ?
#
loop_
_entity_poly.entity_id
_entity_poly.type
_entity_poly.pdbx_seq_one_letter_code
_entity_poly.pdbx_strand_id
1 'polypeptide(L)' 'MVGVLVDPRQRIMEVYSLQKETITLHDGDLFIVPEILPGWEFPVEEIWAPEFD' A
#
# COMPACT_ATOMS: atom_id res chain seq x y z
N MET A 1 -11.28 -9.57 -5.87
CA MET A 1 -10.71 -9.69 -4.52
C MET A 1 -9.35 -9.07 -4.56
N VAL A 2 -9.06 -8.17 -3.64
CA VAL A 2 -7.76 -7.54 -3.52
C VAL A 2 -7.31 -7.69 -2.07
N GLY A 3 -6.03 -8.01 -1.89
CA GLY A 3 -5.37 -8.09 -0.59
C GLY A 3 -4.19 -7.12 -0.57
N VAL A 4 -3.85 -6.65 0.62
CA VAL A 4 -2.70 -5.78 0.84
C VAL A 4 -1.83 -6.41 1.91
N LEU A 5 -0.54 -6.57 1.61
CA LEU A 5 0.48 -6.94 2.58
C LEU A 5 1.29 -5.69 2.92
N VAL A 6 1.48 -5.45 4.21
CA VAL A 6 2.22 -4.29 4.72
C VAL A 6 3.42 -4.83 5.51
N ASP A 7 4.63 -4.53 5.06
CA ASP A 7 5.86 -4.85 5.78
C ASP A 7 6.52 -3.56 6.31
N PRO A 8 6.30 -3.21 7.58
CA PRO A 8 6.87 -2.00 8.19
C PRO A 8 8.39 -2.09 8.40
N ARG A 9 9.00 -3.28 8.38
CA ARG A 9 10.46 -3.43 8.53
C ARG A 9 11.20 -3.03 7.27
N GLN A 10 10.61 -3.37 6.13
CA GLN A 10 11.14 -3.02 4.81
C GLN A 10 10.56 -1.72 4.26
N ARG A 11 9.52 -1.18 4.92
CA ARG A 11 8.74 -0.01 4.48
C ARG A 11 8.20 -0.18 3.07
N ILE A 12 7.61 -1.35 2.84
CA ILE A 12 6.96 -1.70 1.57
C ILE A 12 5.52 -2.15 1.79
N MET A 13 4.69 -1.87 0.78
CA MET A 13 3.32 -2.34 0.70
C MET A 13 3.11 -3.07 -0.63
N GLU A 14 2.57 -4.28 -0.57
CA GLU A 14 2.29 -5.10 -1.75
C GLU A 14 0.78 -5.23 -1.96
N VAL A 15 0.34 -4.89 -3.17
CA VAL A 15 -1.06 -4.97 -3.58
C VAL A 15 -1.26 -6.20 -4.46
N TYR A 16 -2.14 -7.10 -4.03
CA TYR A 16 -2.47 -8.34 -4.72
C TYR A 16 -3.90 -8.28 -5.24
N SER A 17 -4.10 -8.26 -6.56
CA SER A 17 -5.44 -8.31 -7.16
C SER A 17 -5.63 -9.58 -7.98
N LEU A 18 -6.83 -10.15 -7.95
CA LEU A 18 -7.19 -11.27 -8.83
C LEU A 18 -6.96 -10.87 -10.29
N GLN A 19 -6.16 -11.67 -11.01
CA GLN A 19 -5.85 -11.50 -12.44
C GLN A 19 -4.94 -10.30 -12.78
N LYS A 20 -4.24 -9.72 -11.81
CA LYS A 20 -3.21 -8.70 -12.05
C LYS A 20 -1.88 -9.11 -11.41
N GLU A 21 -0.81 -8.53 -11.90
CA GLU A 21 0.50 -8.63 -11.25
C GLU A 21 0.49 -7.93 -9.90
N THR A 22 1.28 -8.44 -8.97
CA THR A 22 1.52 -7.79 -7.69
C THR A 22 2.24 -6.47 -7.90
N ILE A 23 1.77 -5.42 -7.23
CA ILE A 23 2.41 -4.12 -7.25
C ILE A 23 3.08 -3.91 -5.89
N THR A 24 4.38 -3.68 -5.87
CA THR A 24 5.13 -3.29 -4.68
C THR A 24 5.31 -1.78 -4.66
N LEU A 25 4.83 -1.14 -3.60
CA LEU A 25 4.88 0.29 -3.36
C LEU A 25 5.84 0.58 -2.22
N HIS A 26 6.61 1.65 -2.34
CA HIS A 26 7.61 2.11 -1.38
C HIS A 26 7.21 3.48 -0.82
N ASP A 27 7.98 3.98 0.16
CA ASP A 27 7.85 5.36 0.60
C ASP A 27 7.97 6.34 -0.58
N GLY A 28 7.09 7.34 -0.60
CA GLY A 28 6.96 8.32 -1.68
C GLY A 28 6.07 7.86 -2.83
N ASP A 29 5.71 6.58 -2.92
CA ASP A 29 4.67 6.12 -3.84
C ASP A 29 3.27 6.46 -3.32
N LEU A 30 2.32 6.57 -4.24
CA LEU A 30 0.90 6.79 -3.94
C LEU A 30 0.14 5.47 -4.04
N PHE A 31 -0.56 5.08 -2.98
CA PHE A 31 -1.47 3.95 -3.04
C PHE A 31 -2.74 4.36 -3.79
N ILE A 32 -2.97 3.71 -4.94
CA ILE A 32 -4.19 3.90 -5.72
C ILE A 32 -4.75 2.51 -6.06
N VAL A 33 -5.85 2.13 -5.42
CA VAL A 33 -6.57 0.91 -5.80
C VAL A 33 -8.04 1.23 -6.07
N PRO A 34 -8.36 1.59 -7.33
CA PRO A 34 -9.69 2.06 -7.72
C PRO A 34 -10.80 1.00 -7.51
N GLU A 35 -10.42 -0.26 -7.37
CA GLU A 35 -11.31 -1.43 -7.41
C GLU A 35 -11.88 -1.82 -6.05
N ILE A 36 -11.29 -1.38 -4.93
CA ILE A 36 -11.74 -1.76 -3.59
C ILE A 36 -12.45 -0.60 -2.87
N LEU A 37 -11.98 0.64 -3.07
CA LEU A 37 -12.48 1.82 -2.36
C LEU A 37 -12.54 3.01 -3.33
N PRO A 38 -13.72 3.62 -3.56
CA PRO A 38 -13.82 4.76 -4.46
C PRO A 38 -13.05 5.96 -3.90
N GLY A 39 -11.96 6.35 -4.59
CA GLY A 39 -11.23 7.59 -4.31
C GLY A 39 -10.25 7.54 -3.13
N TRP A 40 -9.82 6.37 -2.69
CA TRP A 40 -8.73 6.26 -1.70
C TRP A 40 -7.38 6.37 -2.41
N GLU A 41 -6.77 7.54 -2.21
CA GLU A 41 -5.43 7.88 -2.67
C GLU A 41 -4.68 8.45 -1.46
N PHE A 42 -3.65 7.73 -1.01
CA PHE A 42 -2.82 8.20 0.11
C PHE A 42 -1.35 7.81 -0.11
N PRO A 43 -0.40 8.65 0.33
CA PRO A 43 1.02 8.31 0.31
C PRO A 43 1.28 7.07 1.16
N VAL A 44 2.12 6.14 0.68
CA VAL A 44 2.45 4.91 1.42
C VAL A 44 3.01 5.22 2.81
N GLU A 45 3.73 6.32 2.96
CA GLU A 45 4.33 6.74 4.22
C GLU A 45 3.33 7.02 5.36
N GLU A 46 2.07 7.31 5.03
CA GLU A 46 1.02 7.57 6.03
C GLU A 46 0.55 6.29 6.76
N ILE A 47 0.87 5.10 6.24
CA ILE A 47 0.44 3.83 6.84
C ILE A 47 1.31 3.42 8.03
N TRP A 48 2.51 3.98 8.12
CA TRP A 48 3.48 3.58 9.13
C TRP A 48 3.12 4.17 10.50
N ALA A 49 3.36 3.37 11.54
CA ALA A 49 3.24 3.89 12.90
C ALA A 49 4.28 5.00 13.11
N PRO A 50 3.93 6.08 13.83
CA PRO A 50 4.91 7.11 14.18
C PRO A 50 6.05 6.50 14.99
N GLU A 51 7.29 6.84 14.62
CA GLU A 51 8.46 6.49 15.42
C GLU A 51 8.50 7.45 16.62
N PHE A 52 8.63 6.88 17.83
CA PHE A 52 8.82 7.65 19.06
C PHE A 52 10.25 7.41 19.56
N ASP A 53 10.95 8.50 19.89
CA ASP A 53 12.28 8.49 20.54
C ASP A 53 12.18 8.22 22.05
#